data_AF-A0A7V8V4W5-F1
#
_entry.id   AF-A0A7V8V4W5-F1
#
_cell.length_a   1.000
_cell.length_b   1.000
_cell.length_c   1.000
_cell.angle_alpha   90.00
_cell.angle_beta   90.00
_cell.angle_gamma   90.00
#
_symmetry.space_group_name_H-M   'P 1'
#
loop_
_entity.id
_entity.type
_entity.pdbx_description
1 polymer ?
#
loop_
_entity_poly.entity_id
_entity_poly.type
_entity_poly.pdbx_seq_one_letter_code
_entity_poly.pdbx_strand_id
1 'polypeptide(L)'
;MNGSYQHATSWLKWTVLVLAVPAVYVLSSGPVIGLAFWLREATGWDGFYHVMWFYLPILMLGHENPLAYYIEWWVIEVFDTVGPG
;
A
#
# COMPACT_ATOMS: atom_id res chain seq x y z
N MET A 1 -16.93 29.57 28.08
CA MET A 1 -16.06 29.64 26.88
C MET A 1 -15.42 28.26 26.61
N ASN A 2 -16.21 27.22 26.37
CA ASN A 2 -15.71 25.83 26.16
C ASN A 2 -15.84 25.31 24.70
N GLY A 3 -16.41 26.10 23.78
CA GLY A 3 -16.75 25.64 22.43
C GLY A 3 -15.60 25.64 21.41
N SER A 4 -14.56 26.47 21.58
CA SER A 4 -13.50 26.60 20.57
C SER A 4 -12.44 25.48 20.63
N TYR A 5 -12.10 24.99 21.83
CA TYR A 5 -11.08 23.96 22.03
C TYR A 5 -11.51 22.56 21.54
N GLN A 6 -12.82 22.25 21.62
CA GLN A 6 -13.35 20.99 21.09
C GLN A 6 -13.32 20.95 19.56
N HIS A 7 -13.58 22.07 18.89
CA HIS A 7 -13.48 22.15 17.43
C HIS A 7 -12.03 22.07 16.95
N ALA A 8 -11.09 22.78 17.57
CA ALA A 8 -9.69 22.73 17.15
C ALA A 8 -9.09 21.31 17.21
N THR A 9 -9.46 20.51 18.22
CA THR A 9 -9.00 19.14 18.38
C THR A 9 -9.67 18.15 17.43
N SER A 10 -10.94 18.37 17.03
CA SER A 10 -11.60 17.49 16.05
C SER A 10 -11.02 17.68 14.65
N TRP A 11 -10.79 18.92 14.22
CA TRP A 11 -10.19 19.23 12.92
C TRP A 11 -8.78 18.67 12.79
N LEU A 12 -7.94 18.80 13.83
CA LEU A 12 -6.60 18.21 13.83
C LEU A 12 -6.64 16.68 13.65
N LYS A 13 -7.55 15.98 14.36
CA LYS A 13 -7.71 14.53 14.22
C LYS A 13 -8.12 14.14 12.81
N TRP A 14 -9.06 14.86 12.21
CA TRP A 14 -9.50 14.61 10.84
C TRP A 14 -8.39 14.88 9.82
N THR A 15 -7.64 15.98 9.98
CA THR A 15 -6.48 16.27 9.13
C THR A 15 -5.42 15.17 9.23
N VAL A 16 -5.11 14.69 10.44
CA VAL A 16 -4.17 13.58 10.64
C VAL A 16 -4.67 12.32 9.95
N LEU A 17 -5.95 11.97 10.09
CA LEU A 17 -6.51 10.80 9.41
C LEU A 17 -6.46 10.92 7.88
N VAL A 18 -6.84 12.09 7.35
CA VAL A 18 -6.84 12.35 5.89
C VAL A 18 -5.44 12.23 5.29
N LEU A 19 -4.39 12.56 6.04
CA LEU A 19 -3.01 12.41 5.58
C LEU A 19 -2.42 11.03 5.88
N ALA A 20 -2.72 10.46 7.05
CA ALA A 20 -2.18 9.18 7.48
C ALA A 20 -2.73 8.02 6.66
N VAL A 21 -4.02 8.04 6.31
CA VAL A 21 -4.66 6.97 5.53
C VAL A 21 -3.98 6.76 4.16
N PRO A 22 -3.82 7.77 3.29
CA PRO A 22 -3.14 7.58 2.01
C PRO A 22 -1.66 7.25 2.19
N ALA A 23 -0.98 7.80 3.20
CA ALA A 23 0.41 7.47 3.50
C ALA A 23 0.57 5.99 3.88
N VAL A 24 -0.26 5.48 4.79
CA VAL A 24 -0.28 4.06 5.18
C VAL A 24 -0.62 3.19 3.99
N TYR A 25 -1.61 3.57 3.20
CA TYR A 25 -2.00 2.84 1.99
C TYR A 25 -0.83 2.68 1.01
N VAL A 26 -0.13 3.78 0.69
CA VAL A 26 1.05 3.76 -0.19
C VAL A 26 2.20 2.96 0.44
N LEU A 27 2.52 3.18 1.71
CA LEU A 27 3.61 2.46 2.39
C LEU A 27 3.30 0.96 2.59
N SER A 28 2.03 0.57 2.57
CA SER A 28 1.63 -0.83 2.65
C SER A 28 1.70 -1.55 1.31
N SER A 29 1.66 -0.83 0.17
CA SER A 29 1.54 -1.47 -1.15
C SER A 29 2.71 -2.39 -1.49
N GLY A 30 3.95 -1.94 -1.25
CA GLY A 30 5.16 -2.74 -1.49
C GLY A 30 5.18 -4.05 -0.69
N PRO A 31 5.22 -4.02 0.65
CA PRO A 31 5.35 -5.24 1.45
C PRO A 31 4.15 -6.19 1.29
N VAL A 32 2.94 -5.67 1.12
CA VAL A 32 1.74 -6.51 0.96
C VAL A 32 1.73 -7.20 -0.40
N ILE A 33 2.08 -6.51 -1.48
CA ILE A 33 2.17 -7.10 -2.82
C ILE A 33 3.31 -8.13 -2.87
N GLY A 34 4.49 -7.78 -2.36
CA GLY A 34 5.64 -8.69 -2.30
C GLY A 34 5.33 -9.96 -1.51
N LEU A 35 4.71 -9.83 -0.33
CA LEU A 35 4.29 -10.98 0.46
C LEU A 35 3.27 -11.86 -0.27
N ALA A 36 2.32 -11.27 -1.02
CA ALA A 36 1.34 -12.03 -1.77
C ALA A 36 1.97 -12.83 -2.91
N PHE A 37 2.96 -12.27 -3.62
CA PHE A 37 3.72 -13.00 -4.64
C PHE A 37 4.52 -14.14 -4.01
N TRP A 38 5.19 -13.88 -2.90
CA TRP A 38 5.94 -14.90 -2.16
C TRP A 38 5.04 -16.04 -1.71
N LEU A 39 3.86 -15.72 -1.15
CA LEU A 39 2.88 -16.73 -0.73
C LEU A 39 2.33 -17.52 -1.92
N ARG A 40 2.09 -16.87 -3.07
CA ARG A 40 1.67 -17.55 -4.29
C ARG A 40 2.75 -18.51 -4.76
N GLU A 41 4.00 -18.09 -4.84
CA GLU A 41 5.11 -18.95 -5.27
C GLU A 41 5.32 -20.14 -4.31
N ALA A 42 5.25 -19.90 -3.00
CA ALA A 42 5.43 -20.93 -1.99
C ALA A 42 4.30 -21.98 -1.96
N THR A 43 3.06 -21.59 -2.29
CA THR A 43 1.88 -22.46 -2.16
C THR A 43 1.29 -22.93 -3.48
N GLY A 44 1.61 -22.27 -4.59
CA GLY A 44 0.98 -22.45 -5.89
C GLY A 44 -0.47 -21.94 -5.97
N TRP A 45 -0.98 -21.24 -4.96
CA TRP A 45 -2.36 -20.75 -4.95
C TRP A 45 -2.46 -19.32 -5.50
N ASP A 46 -3.06 -19.17 -6.68
CA ASP A 46 -3.24 -17.86 -7.32
C ASP A 46 -4.21 -16.92 -6.58
N GLY A 47 -4.90 -17.41 -5.54
CA GLY A 47 -5.80 -16.60 -4.73
C GLY A 47 -5.12 -15.41 -4.05
N PHE A 48 -3.82 -15.48 -3.78
CA PHE A 48 -3.06 -14.36 -3.21
C PHE A 48 -3.01 -13.13 -4.14
N TYR A 49 -3.14 -13.30 -5.46
CA TYR A 49 -3.19 -12.18 -6.40
C TYR A 49 -4.44 -11.29 -6.23
N HIS A 50 -5.46 -11.72 -5.49
CA HIS A 50 -6.62 -10.87 -5.19
C HIS A 50 -6.22 -9.57 -4.48
N VAL A 51 -5.06 -9.55 -3.80
CA VAL A 51 -4.57 -8.35 -3.14
C VAL A 51 -4.33 -7.20 -4.12
N MET A 52 -4.02 -7.49 -5.39
CA MET A 52 -3.77 -6.49 -6.41
C MET A 52 -5.01 -5.62 -6.67
N TRP A 53 -6.23 -6.13 -6.43
CA TRP A 53 -7.46 -5.35 -6.54
C TRP A 53 -7.51 -4.17 -5.56
N PHE A 54 -6.99 -4.36 -4.35
CA PHE A 54 -6.95 -3.28 -3.36
C PHE A 54 -5.96 -2.18 -3.72
N TYR A 55 -4.90 -2.52 -4.47
CA TYR A 55 -3.87 -1.58 -4.89
C TYR A 55 -3.99 -1.14 -6.35
N LEU A 56 -5.08 -1.51 -7.02
CA LEU A 56 -5.33 -1.20 -8.43
C LEU A 56 -5.12 0.28 -8.77
N PRO A 57 -5.57 1.27 -7.95
CA PRO A 57 -5.31 2.68 -8.23
C PRO A 57 -3.82 3.04 -8.30
N ILE A 58 -2.95 2.40 -7.50
CA ILE A 58 -1.50 2.63 -7.54
C ILE A 58 -0.92 1.96 -8.79
N LEU A 59 -1.33 0.72 -9.05
CA LEU A 59 -0.84 -0.06 -10.19
C LEU A 59 -1.22 0.59 -11.54
N MET A 60 -2.37 1.25 -11.61
CA MET A 60 -2.83 2.00 -12.79
C MET A 60 -1.97 3.23 -13.11
N LEU A 61 -1.14 3.72 -12.19
CA LEU A 61 -0.20 4.82 -12.45
C LEU A 61 0.97 4.39 -13.35
N GLY A 62 1.08 3.10 -13.68
CA GLY A 62 2.10 2.54 -14.55
C GLY A 62 3.44 2.31 -13.85
N HIS A 63 4.46 2.01 -14.65
CA HIS A 63 5.77 1.54 -14.17
C HIS A 63 6.84 2.64 -14.09
N GLU A 64 6.57 3.83 -14.64
CA GLU A 64 7.53 4.94 -14.72
C GLU A 64 7.34 5.97 -13.60
N ASN A 65 7.10 5.50 -12.36
CA ASN A 65 6.91 6.39 -11.22
C ASN A 65 7.61 5.87 -9.96
N PRO A 66 7.94 6.75 -8.99
CA PRO A 66 8.61 6.35 -7.75
C PRO A 66 7.90 5.25 -6.95
N LEU A 67 6.56 5.16 -7.05
CA LEU A 67 5.79 4.12 -6.37
C LEU A 67 6.00 2.74 -7.00
N ALA A 68 6.14 2.68 -8.33
CA ALA A 68 6.47 1.45 -9.03
C ALA A 68 7.83 0.91 -8.58
N TYR A 69 8.87 1.74 -8.57
CA TYR A 69 10.19 1.36 -8.06
C TYR A 69 10.17 0.94 -6.59
N TYR A 70 9.36 1.62 -5.77
CA TYR A 70 9.19 1.25 -4.37
C TYR A 70 8.55 -0.14 -4.21
N ILE A 71 7.51 -0.46 -5.00
CA ILE A 71 6.87 -1.78 -4.98
C ILE A 71 7.82 -2.84 -5.51
N GLU A 72 8.51 -2.56 -6.62
CA GLU A 72 9.48 -3.45 -7.25
C GLU A 72 10.62 -3.81 -6.28
N TRP A 73 11.15 -2.83 -5.55
CA TRP A 73 12.16 -3.07 -4.52
C TRP A 73 11.69 -4.10 -3.47
N TRP A 74 10.45 -4.02 -3.00
CA TRP A 74 9.91 -5.03 -2.08
C TRP A 74 9.79 -6.40 -2.75
N VAL A 75 9.24 -6.45 -3.96
CA VAL A 75 8.98 -7.68 -4.71
C VAL A 75 10.27 -8.44 -5.03
N ILE A 76 11.27 -7.73 -5.55
CA ILE A 76 12.51 -8.31 -6.07
C ILE A 76 13.57 -8.37 -4.97
N GLU A 77 13.92 -7.25 -4.35
CA GLU A 77 15.09 -7.20 -3.45
C GLU A 77 14.78 -7.75 -2.05
N VAL A 78 13.54 -7.61 -1.56
CA VAL A 78 13.20 -8.06 -0.20
C VAL A 78 12.61 -9.46 -0.18
N PHE A 79 11.68 -9.76 -1.09
CA PHE A 79 11.00 -11.06 -1.14
C PHE A 79 11.61 -12.04 -2.15
N ASP A 80 12.52 -11.59 -3.03
CA ASP A 80 13.16 -12.42 -4.08
C ASP A 80 12.13 -13.16 -4.96
N THR A 81 11.08 -12.45 -5.36
CA THR A 81 9.99 -12.98 -6.21
C THR A 81 10.02 -12.35 -7.58
N VAL A 82 9.55 -13.07 -8.60
CA VAL A 82 9.59 -12.60 -10.00
C VAL A 82 8.31 -11.89 -10.45
N GLY A 83 7.37 -11.64 -9.53
CA GLY A 83 6.06 -11.10 -9.86
C GLY A 83 5.16 -12.10 -10.60
N PRO A 84 3.95 -11.69 -11.03
CA PRO A 84 3.14 -12.51 -11.92
C PRO A 84 3.82 -12.50 -13.29
N GLY A 85 4.50 -13.60 -13.62
CA GLY A 85 5.15 -13.82 -14.91
C GLY A 85 4.19 -13.73 -16.09
#